data_AF-A0A221W949-F1
#
_entry.id   AF-A0A221W949-F1
#
_cell.length_a   1.000
_cell.length_b   1.000
_cell.length_c   1.000
_cell.angle_alpha   90.00
_cell.angle_beta   90.00
_cell.angle_gamma   90.00
#
_symmetry.space_group_name_H-M   'P 1'
#
loop_
_entity.id
_entity.type
_entity.pdbx_description
1 polymer ?
#
loop_
_entity_poly.entity_id
_entity_poly.type
_entity_poly.pdbx_seq_one_letter_code
_entity_poly.pdbx_strand_id
1 'polypeptide(L)'
;MFRVDPEQLETQAGRLTGTSGSIEDTTQTLRGAVTDRMGCWGVDEIGRSFSARYLDPASHVLALMDALPDQLLDMRDRLQATARDYTGVDEHNAGLVGSPDAGSR
;
A
#
# COMPACT_ATOMS: atom_id res chain seq x y z
N MET A 1 5.04 -21.84 20.05
CA MET A 1 4.33 -20.63 20.48
C MET A 1 4.66 -19.53 19.48
N PHE A 2 3.65 -18.99 18.78
CA PHE A 2 3.87 -17.87 17.85
C PHE A 2 4.04 -16.59 18.69
N ARG A 3 5.22 -15.98 18.64
CA ARG A 3 5.50 -14.68 19.23
C ARG A 3 5.44 -13.67 18.09
N VAL A 4 4.34 -12.94 18.01
CA VAL A 4 4.25 -11.77 17.14
C VAL A 4 4.97 -10.62 17.82
N ASP A 5 5.72 -9.86 17.04
CA ASP A 5 6.47 -8.69 17.48
C ASP A 5 5.76 -7.42 16.96
N PRO A 6 5.00 -6.70 17.80
CA PRO A 6 4.24 -5.52 17.38
C PRO A 6 5.13 -4.40 16.82
N GLU A 7 6.35 -4.23 17.33
CA GLU A 7 7.29 -3.19 16.85
C GLU A 7 7.75 -3.49 15.41
N GLN A 8 8.00 -4.78 15.13
CA GLN A 8 8.33 -5.21 13.78
C GLN A 8 7.15 -5.04 12.82
N LEU A 9 5.91 -5.27 13.27
CA LEU A 9 4.71 -5.03 12.44
C LEU A 9 4.57 -3.54 12.09
N GLU A 10 4.73 -2.64 13.07
CA GLU A 10 4.70 -1.19 12.84
C GLU A 10 5.83 -0.73 11.91
N THR A 11 7.03 -1.28 12.07
CA THR A 11 8.17 -1.01 11.18
C THR A 11 7.86 -1.40 9.73
N GLN A 12 7.27 -2.57 9.51
CA GLN A 12 6.88 -3.01 8.16
C GLN A 12 5.74 -2.14 7.59
N ALA A 13 4.76 -1.78 8.41
CA ALA A 13 3.69 -0.86 8.03
C ALA A 13 4.23 0.50 7.55
N GLY A 14 5.23 1.05 8.26
CA GLY A 14 5.93 2.27 7.86
C GLY A 14 6.62 2.14 6.49
N ARG A 15 7.26 1.01 6.20
CA ARG A 15 7.88 0.74 4.88
C ARG A 15 6.86 0.70 3.75
N LEU A 16 5.68 0.13 3.99
CA LEU A 16 4.59 0.12 3.01
C LEU A 16 4.11 1.54 2.69
N THR A 17 4.02 2.41 3.69
CA THR A 17 3.70 3.84 3.49
C THR A 17 4.73 4.52 2.58
N GLY A 18 6.02 4.34 2.86
CA GLY A 18 7.09 4.91 2.02
C GLY A 18 7.07 4.38 0.59
N THR A 19 6.77 3.09 0.42
CA THR A 19 6.68 2.44 -0.90
C THR A 19 5.47 2.96 -1.68
N SER A 20 4.32 3.13 -1.01
CA SER A 20 3.10 3.73 -1.58
C SER A 20 3.38 5.10 -2.18
N GLY A 21 4.00 6.00 -1.43
CA GLY A 21 4.34 7.34 -1.92
C GLY A 21 5.29 7.30 -3.12
N SER A 22 6.30 6.43 -3.11
CA SER A 22 7.21 6.29 -4.25
C SER A 22 6.51 5.78 -5.53
N ILE A 23 5.49 4.93 -5.38
CA ILE A 23 4.67 4.45 -6.51
C ILE A 23 3.78 5.58 -7.02
N GLU A 24 3.16 6.37 -6.14
CA GLU A 24 2.36 7.54 -6.53
C GLU A 24 3.18 8.53 -7.37
N ASP A 25 4.39 8.89 -6.90
CA ASP A 25 5.30 9.79 -7.62
C ASP A 25 5.69 9.24 -9.00
N THR A 26 6.00 7.94 -9.06
CA THR A 26 6.35 7.25 -10.31
C THR A 26 5.17 7.23 -11.28
N THR A 27 3.97 6.97 -10.77
CA THR A 27 2.73 6.91 -11.55
C THR A 27 2.38 8.27 -12.12
N GLN A 28 2.51 9.33 -11.32
CA GLN A 28 2.30 10.70 -11.77
C GLN A 28 3.29 11.11 -12.86
N THR A 29 4.57 10.74 -12.69
CA THR A 29 5.61 10.97 -13.70
C THR A 29 5.30 10.23 -15.01
N LEU A 30 4.93 8.96 -14.91
CA LEU A 30 4.57 8.14 -16.08
C LEU A 30 3.33 8.70 -16.79
N ARG A 31 2.30 9.09 -16.04
CA ARG A 31 1.07 9.68 -16.59
C ARG A 31 1.38 10.95 -17.36
N GLY A 32 2.23 11.82 -16.83
CA GLY A 32 2.69 13.02 -17.54
C GLY A 32 3.35 12.66 -18.87
N ALA A 33 4.34 11.77 -18.85
CA ALA A 33 5.07 11.37 -20.05
C ALA A 33 4.20 10.68 -21.12
N VAL A 34 3.17 9.92 -20.71
CA VAL A 34 2.21 9.30 -21.62
C VAL A 34 1.28 10.36 -22.21
N THR A 35 0.73 11.25 -21.39
CA THR A 35 -0.24 12.28 -21.81
C THR A 35 0.41 13.30 -22.73
N ASP A 36 1.65 13.71 -22.46
CA ASP A 36 2.42 14.65 -23.31
C ASP A 36 2.66 14.11 -24.71
N ARG A 37 2.64 12.79 -24.89
CA ARG A 37 2.83 12.12 -26.18
C ARG A 37 1.52 11.76 -26.87
N MET A 38 0.36 11.95 -26.22
CA MET A 38 -0.92 11.66 -26.85
C MET A 38 -1.20 12.66 -27.98
N GLY A 39 -1.65 12.14 -29.12
CA GLY A 39 -2.14 12.96 -30.24
C GLY A 39 -1.06 13.54 -31.16
N CYS A 40 0.24 13.33 -30.88
CA CYS A 40 1.32 13.80 -31.75
C CYS A 40 1.64 12.87 -32.94
N TRP A 41 0.97 11.71 -33.04
CA TRP A 41 1.27 10.68 -34.04
C TRP A 41 0.59 10.89 -35.40
N GLY A 42 -0.15 11.99 -35.57
CA GLY A 42 -0.84 12.31 -36.83
C GLY A 42 -2.19 11.62 -36.97
N VAL A 43 -2.99 12.13 -37.92
CA VAL A 43 -4.36 11.64 -38.22
C VAL A 43 -4.42 10.72 -39.44
N ASP A 44 -3.26 10.40 -40.02
CA ASP A 44 -3.16 9.43 -41.11
C ASP A 44 -3.42 7.99 -40.61
N GLU A 45 -3.42 7.04 -41.53
CA GLU A 45 -3.66 5.63 -41.20
C GLU A 45 -2.66 5.08 -40.17
N ILE A 46 -1.39 5.46 -40.29
CA ILE A 46 -0.32 5.00 -39.41
C ILE A 46 -0.52 5.57 -38.00
N GLY A 47 -0.76 6.88 -37.90
CA GLY A 47 -1.00 7.58 -36.65
C GLY A 47 -2.25 7.07 -35.91
N ARG A 48 -3.34 6.82 -36.63
CA ARG A 48 -4.56 6.21 -36.05
C ARG A 48 -4.32 4.77 -35.61
N SER A 49 -3.63 3.96 -36.42
CA SER A 49 -3.32 2.57 -36.07
C SER A 49 -2.39 2.48 -34.86
N PHE A 50 -1.42 3.40 -34.75
CA PHE A 50 -0.53 3.48 -33.61
C PHE A 50 -1.30 3.90 -32.35
N SER A 51 -2.09 4.97 -32.44
CA SER A 51 -2.93 5.45 -31.33
C SER A 51 -3.82 4.34 -30.77
N ALA A 52 -4.53 3.62 -31.64
CA ALA A 52 -5.41 2.53 -31.23
C ALA A 52 -4.66 1.38 -30.52
N ARG A 53 -3.40 1.11 -30.88
CA ARG A 53 -2.60 0.05 -30.25
C ARG A 53 -1.85 0.50 -29.01
N TYR A 54 -1.60 1.80 -28.87
CA TYR A 54 -0.79 2.35 -27.78
C TYR A 54 -1.64 2.79 -26.58
N LEU A 55 -2.79 3.44 -26.83
CA LEU A 55 -3.59 4.07 -25.78
C LEU A 55 -4.20 3.06 -24.80
N ASP A 56 -4.70 1.93 -25.30
CA ASP A 56 -5.33 0.90 -24.47
C ASP A 56 -4.32 0.24 -23.50
N PRO A 57 -3.15 -0.27 -23.95
CA PRO A 57 -2.14 -0.77 -23.02
C PRO A 57 -1.61 0.30 -22.06
N ALA A 58 -1.39 1.53 -22.53
CA ALA A 58 -0.88 2.61 -21.69
C ALA A 58 -1.86 2.99 -20.58
N SER A 59 -3.14 3.13 -20.91
CA SER A 59 -4.19 3.41 -19.93
C SER A 59 -4.39 2.26 -18.93
N HIS A 60 -4.30 1.01 -19.39
CA HIS A 60 -4.37 -0.14 -18.51
C HIS A 60 -3.24 -0.18 -17.47
N VAL A 61 -1.99 0.05 -17.91
CA VAL A 61 -0.84 0.12 -17.00
C VAL A 61 -0.99 1.24 -15.99
N LEU A 62 -1.41 2.44 -16.43
CA LEU A 62 -1.65 3.56 -15.52
C LEU A 62 -2.70 3.21 -14.47
N ALA A 63 -3.81 2.58 -14.86
CA ALA A 63 -4.86 2.17 -13.93
C ALA A 63 -4.37 1.14 -12.89
N LEU A 64 -3.52 0.19 -13.29
CA LEU A 64 -2.90 -0.76 -12.35
C LEU A 64 -1.97 -0.05 -11.36
N MET A 65 -1.17 0.90 -11.85
CA MET A 65 -0.26 1.65 -10.99
C MET A 65 -1.00 2.60 -10.05
N ASP A 66 -2.15 3.15 -10.45
CA ASP A 66 -3.01 3.98 -9.60
C ASP A 66 -3.64 3.19 -8.45
N ALA A 67 -3.95 1.90 -8.66
CA ALA A 67 -4.59 1.07 -7.64
C ALA A 67 -3.61 0.50 -6.60
N LEU A 68 -2.31 0.43 -6.93
CA LEU A 68 -1.30 -0.23 -6.10
C LEU A 68 -1.03 0.50 -4.77
N PRO A 69 -0.93 1.84 -4.71
CA PRO A 69 -0.80 2.59 -3.46
C PRO A 69 -1.88 2.22 -2.44
N ASP A 70 -3.16 2.26 -2.84
CA ASP A 70 -4.28 1.94 -1.96
C ASP A 70 -4.20 0.52 -1.38
N GLN A 71 -3.77 -0.45 -2.19
CA GLN A 71 -3.57 -1.84 -1.72
C GLN A 71 -2.45 -1.94 -0.68
N LEU A 72 -1.37 -1.17 -0.84
CA LEU A 72 -0.28 -1.14 0.14
C LEU A 72 -0.70 -0.45 1.44
N LEU A 73 -1.53 0.59 1.36
CA LEU A 73 -2.08 1.29 2.51
C LEU A 73 -3.11 0.43 3.27
N ASP A 74 -3.94 -0.36 2.59
CA ASP A 74 -4.82 -1.35 3.23
C ASP A 74 -4.00 -2.43 3.96
N MET A 75 -2.93 -2.92 3.34
CA MET A 75 -2.03 -3.88 4.00
C MET A 75 -1.33 -3.26 5.22
N ARG A 76 -0.89 -2.00 5.14
CA ARG A 76 -0.39 -1.24 6.29
C ARG A 76 -1.42 -1.22 7.42
N ASP A 77 -2.66 -0.85 7.13
CA ASP A 77 -3.70 -0.72 8.14
C ASP A 77 -3.97 -2.04 8.87
N ARG A 78 -3.95 -3.15 8.14
CA ARG A 78 -4.08 -4.50 8.73
C ARG A 78 -2.91 -4.87 9.63
N LEU A 79 -1.67 -4.50 9.25
CA LEU A 79 -0.49 -4.74 10.09
C LEU A 79 -0.57 -3.92 11.39
N GLN A 80 -0.98 -2.66 11.31
CA GLN A 80 -1.14 -1.79 12.48
C GLN A 80 -2.28 -2.25 13.40
N ALA A 81 -3.41 -2.67 12.82
CA ALA A 81 -4.50 -3.26 13.59
C ALA A 81 -4.03 -4.51 14.35
N THR A 82 -3.30 -5.39 13.66
CA THR A 82 -2.73 -6.59 14.28
C THR A 82 -1.75 -6.25 15.41
N ALA A 83 -0.88 -5.26 15.21
CA ALA A 83 0.06 -4.82 16.25
C ALA A 83 -0.66 -4.33 17.50
N ARG A 84 -1.70 -3.49 17.33
CA ARG A 84 -2.53 -2.97 18.43
C ARG A 84 -3.26 -4.07 19.18
N ASP A 85 -3.81 -5.06 18.47
CA ASP A 85 -4.50 -6.19 19.08
C ASP A 85 -3.55 -7.00 19.98
N TYR A 86 -2.32 -7.27 19.52
CA TYR A 86 -1.32 -7.97 20.31
C TYR A 86 -0.87 -7.19 21.54
N THR A 87 -0.61 -5.88 21.40
CA THR A 87 -0.27 -5.01 22.53
C THR A 87 -1.41 -4.96 23.56
N GLY A 88 -2.67 -4.83 23.11
CA GLY A 88 -3.83 -4.80 24.01
C GLY A 88 -4.03 -6.10 24.79
N VAL A 89 -3.82 -7.26 24.14
CA VAL A 89 -3.86 -8.57 24.83
C VAL A 89 -2.74 -8.68 25.87
N ASP A 90 -1.52 -8.24 25.53
CA ASP A 90 -0.38 -8.29 26.45
C ASP A 90 -0.60 -7.38 27.67
N GLU A 91 -1.03 -6.14 27.46
CA GLU A 91 -1.37 -5.18 28.52
C GLU A 91 -2.51 -5.69 29.42
N HIS A 92 -3.56 -6.27 28.83
CA HIS A 92 -4.66 -6.86 29.59
C HIS A 92 -4.16 -7.99 30.51
N ASN A 93 -3.35 -8.91 29.97
CA ASN A 93 -2.80 -10.01 30.74
C ASN A 93 -1.84 -9.52 31.83
N ALA A 94 -1.00 -8.52 31.53
CA ALA A 94 -0.12 -7.89 32.51
C ALA A 94 -0.90 -7.23 33.65
N GLY A 95 -2.03 -6.58 33.35
CA GLY A 95 -2.93 -6.00 34.35
C GLY A 95 -3.59 -7.04 35.26
N LEU A 96 -3.94 -8.22 34.73
CA LEU A 96 -4.46 -9.34 35.53
C LEU A 96 -3.41 -9.91 36.48
N VAL A 97 -2.15 -10.05 36.03
CA VAL A 97 -1.04 -10.55 36.86
C VAL A 97 -0.58 -9.50 37.88
N GLY A 98 -0.63 -8.22 37.54
CA GLY A 98 -0.26 -7.11 38.42
C GLY A 98 -1.33 -6.72 39.44
N SER A 99 -2.55 -7.25 39.32
CA SER A 99 -3.61 -7.05 40.30
C SER A 99 -3.34 -7.89 41.55
N PRO A 100 -3.29 -7.31 42.77
CA PRO A 100 -2.86 -7.98 43.99
C PRO A 100 -3.80 -9.08 44.54
N ASP A 101 -4.75 -9.58 43.74
CA ASP A 101 -5.68 -10.66 44.10
C ASP A 101 -5.24 -12.05 43.56
N ALA A 102 -3.94 -12.34 43.60
CA ALA A 102 -3.48 -13.73 43.75
C ALA A 102 -3.51 -14.08 45.24
N GLY A 103 -4.72 -14.13 45.78
CA GLY A 103 -5.00 -14.34 47.19
C GLY A 103 -4.35 -15.61 47.72
N SER A 104 -3.60 -15.45 48.80
CA SER A 104 -3.44 -16.49 49.81
C SER A 104 -4.82 -16.98 50.25
N ARG A 105 -5.11 -18.27 50.03
CA ARG A 105 -5.82 -19.16 50.96
C ARG A 105 -5.88 -20.59 50.45
#